data_AF-A0A1R3JRT8-F1
#
_entry.id   AF-A0A1R3JRT8-F1
#
_cell.length_a   1.000
_cell.length_b   1.000
_cell.length_c   1.000
_cell.angle_alpha   90.00
_cell.angle_beta   90.00
_cell.angle_gamma   90.00
#
_symmetry.space_group_name_H-M   'P 1'
#
loop_
_entity.id
_entity.type
_entity.pdbx_description
1 polymer ?
#
loop_
_entity_poly.entity_id
_entity_poly.type
_entity_poly.pdbx_seq_one_letter_code
_entity_poly.pdbx_strand_id
1 'polypeptide(L)'
;MPPKFQISTPMNTEGSNSSSSLDMAKLTSSLEATEPGKALLHQGSAPSDSLTRVERPCLVGQGSSQRPHGVEISENSSSSLVGQTKPPKWSRSVDPEMDPKKLKRVLANRASAHKSRLKKLEYIEKLEKEVIAHEARISTLAPEVAFKRAQRDMLQQENDDMRRRMEILEKRKADKEAEFTKLKHERDILALTKALHEEGL
;
A
#
# COMPACT_ATOMS: atom_id res chain seq x y z
N MET A 1 -50.34 41.96 -51.64
CA MET A 1 -50.75 40.84 -50.77
C MET A 1 -51.08 41.41 -49.39
N PRO A 2 -52.14 40.96 -48.70
CA PRO A 2 -52.47 41.44 -47.36
C PRO A 2 -51.56 40.81 -46.27
N PRO A 3 -51.37 41.48 -45.12
CA PRO A 3 -50.57 40.94 -44.01
C PRO A 3 -51.32 39.84 -43.24
N LYS A 4 -50.60 38.84 -42.75
CA LYS A 4 -51.12 37.84 -41.79
C LYS A 4 -50.63 38.19 -40.38
N PHE A 5 -51.56 38.55 -39.51
CA PHE A 5 -51.33 38.51 -38.07
C PHE A 5 -51.25 37.05 -37.60
N GLN A 6 -50.34 36.75 -36.66
CA GLN A 6 -50.41 35.54 -35.84
C GLN A 6 -50.18 35.92 -34.37
N ILE A 7 -50.90 35.23 -33.49
CA ILE A 7 -51.08 35.56 -32.08
C ILE A 7 -50.12 34.72 -31.23
N SER A 8 -49.67 35.30 -30.13
CA SER A 8 -48.73 34.73 -29.17
C SER A 8 -49.38 33.82 -28.12
N THR A 9 -48.64 32.82 -27.63
CA THR A 9 -48.57 32.43 -26.20
C THR A 9 -47.37 31.48 -25.95
N PRO A 10 -46.84 31.39 -24.71
CA PRO A 10 -45.52 30.80 -24.43
C PRO A 10 -45.56 29.33 -24.00
N MET A 11 -44.40 28.66 -24.08
CA MET A 11 -44.18 27.37 -23.43
C MET A 11 -43.42 27.55 -22.11
N ASN A 12 -43.93 26.94 -21.05
CA ASN A 12 -43.38 27.03 -19.70
C ASN A 12 -42.05 26.24 -19.58
N THR A 13 -41.08 26.81 -18.85
CA THR A 13 -39.91 26.07 -18.37
C THR A 13 -40.22 25.49 -16.98
N GLU A 14 -40.71 24.26 -16.91
CA GLU A 14 -40.84 23.55 -15.64
C GLU A 14 -39.46 23.11 -15.12
N GLY A 15 -39.10 23.59 -13.94
CA GLY A 15 -37.87 23.19 -13.27
C GLY A 15 -38.01 21.81 -12.65
N SER A 16 -37.20 20.84 -13.10
CA SER A 16 -37.02 19.56 -12.43
C SER A 16 -35.67 19.56 -11.70
N ASN A 17 -35.66 20.13 -10.49
CA ASN A 17 -34.50 20.11 -9.60
C ASN A 17 -34.35 18.72 -8.94
N SER A 18 -33.83 17.75 -9.69
CA SER A 18 -33.43 16.45 -9.15
C SER A 18 -32.15 16.59 -8.32
N SER A 19 -32.30 16.96 -7.05
CA SER A 19 -31.21 17.02 -6.08
C SER A 19 -30.70 15.62 -5.75
N SER A 20 -29.70 15.14 -6.49
CA SER A 20 -28.96 13.93 -6.13
C SER A 20 -27.95 14.26 -5.04
N SER A 21 -28.34 14.06 -3.78
CA SER A 21 -27.39 14.03 -2.65
C SER A 21 -26.43 12.86 -2.85
N LEU A 22 -25.27 13.13 -3.44
CA LEU A 22 -24.16 12.18 -3.55
C LEU A 22 -23.34 12.29 -2.27
N ASP A 23 -23.58 11.34 -1.37
CA ASP A 23 -22.95 11.26 -0.05
C ASP A 23 -21.47 10.86 -0.17
N MET A 24 -20.61 11.86 -0.39
CA MET A 24 -19.18 11.70 -0.67
C MET A 24 -18.38 11.10 0.52
N ALA A 25 -18.96 11.03 1.71
CA ALA A 25 -18.38 10.34 2.86
C ALA A 25 -18.09 8.84 2.58
N LYS A 26 -18.79 8.25 1.60
CA LYS A 26 -18.62 6.85 1.20
C LYS A 26 -17.38 6.57 0.34
N LEU A 27 -16.67 7.61 -0.14
CA LEU A 27 -15.45 7.46 -0.94
C LEU A 27 -14.16 7.67 -0.13
N THR A 28 -14.22 8.38 1.00
CA THR A 28 -13.07 8.54 1.92
C THR A 28 -12.89 7.35 2.86
N SER A 29 -13.95 6.60 3.17
CA SER A 29 -13.93 5.46 4.08
C SER A 29 -13.13 4.23 3.62
N SER A 30 -12.55 4.24 2.40
CA SER A 30 -11.85 3.08 1.82
C SER A 30 -10.31 3.16 1.85
N LEU A 31 -9.72 4.21 2.43
CA LEU A 31 -8.25 4.40 2.49
C LEU A 31 -7.67 4.44 3.92
N GLU A 32 -8.53 4.33 4.95
CA GLU A 32 -8.16 4.28 6.37
C GLU A 32 -8.04 2.81 6.85
N ALA A 33 -7.02 2.07 6.39
CA ALA A 33 -6.62 0.79 7.01
C ALA A 33 -5.23 0.29 6.55
N THR A 34 -4.15 0.76 7.17
CA THR A 34 -2.86 0.05 7.16
C THR A 34 -2.15 0.15 8.52
N GLU A 35 -2.79 -0.36 9.57
CA GLU A 35 -2.11 -0.70 10.82
C GLU A 35 -1.36 -2.05 10.66
N PRO A 36 -0.12 -2.20 11.17
CA PRO A 36 0.65 -3.43 11.07
C PRO A 36 0.20 -4.49 12.10
N GLY A 37 -0.96 -5.10 11.86
CA GLY A 37 -1.52 -6.17 12.69
C GLY A 37 -0.71 -7.47 12.66
N LYS A 38 -0.36 -7.99 13.84
CA LYS A 38 0.38 -9.26 13.99
C LYS A 38 -0.54 -10.48 13.93
N ALA A 39 -0.11 -11.47 13.15
CA ALA A 39 -0.34 -12.92 13.29
C ALA A 39 -1.77 -13.48 13.43
N LEU A 40 -2.16 -14.34 12.48
CA LEU A 40 -2.77 -15.64 12.82
C LEU A 40 -2.45 -16.71 11.76
N LEU A 41 -2.09 -17.91 12.22
CA LEU A 41 -1.91 -19.11 11.39
C LEU A 41 -3.27 -19.74 11.10
N HIS A 42 -3.55 -20.13 9.85
CA HIS A 42 -4.66 -21.04 9.53
C HIS A 42 -4.17 -22.17 8.60
N GLN A 43 -4.72 -23.37 8.77
CA GLN A 43 -4.25 -24.62 8.16
C GLN A 43 -5.16 -25.08 7.00
N GLY A 44 -4.60 -25.88 6.09
CA GLY A 44 -5.32 -26.59 5.02
C GLY A 44 -5.58 -25.72 3.77
N SER A 45 -5.48 -26.23 2.54
CA SER A 45 -5.21 -27.60 2.06
C SER A 45 -4.42 -27.58 0.75
N ALA A 46 -3.64 -28.62 0.48
CA ALA A 46 -2.95 -28.81 -0.79
C ALA A 46 -3.84 -29.48 -1.85
N PRO A 47 -3.41 -29.44 -3.13
CA PRO A 47 -3.45 -30.64 -3.94
C PRO A 47 -2.09 -31.02 -4.58
N SER A 48 -1.94 -32.32 -4.82
CA SER A 48 -1.06 -33.02 -5.78
C SER A 48 -0.80 -32.28 -7.11
N ASP A 49 0.24 -32.54 -7.93
CA ASP A 49 1.48 -33.36 -7.84
C ASP A 49 2.39 -32.98 -9.05
N SER A 50 3.61 -33.49 -9.30
CA SER A 50 4.52 -34.39 -8.56
C SER A 50 5.97 -34.07 -8.93
N LEU A 51 6.93 -34.25 -8.03
CA LEU A 51 8.37 -34.25 -8.34
C LEU A 51 9.18 -35.15 -7.39
N THR A 52 9.45 -36.36 -7.87
CA THR A 52 10.56 -37.28 -7.50
C THR A 52 11.25 -37.05 -6.14
N ARG A 53 10.68 -37.63 -5.09
CA ARG A 53 11.31 -37.81 -3.76
C ARG A 53 12.59 -38.66 -3.87
N VAL A 54 13.75 -38.01 -3.94
CA VAL A 54 15.04 -38.64 -3.62
C VAL A 54 15.19 -38.66 -2.10
N GLU A 55 15.19 -39.86 -1.50
CA GLU A 55 15.33 -40.00 -0.06
C GLU A 55 16.69 -39.46 0.43
N ARG A 56 16.65 -38.64 1.48
CA ARG A 56 17.79 -38.41 2.36
C ARG A 56 17.52 -39.08 3.70
N PRO A 57 18.42 -39.95 4.21
CA PRO A 57 18.27 -40.52 5.53
C PRO A 57 18.43 -39.43 6.59
N CYS A 58 17.48 -39.37 7.51
CA CYS A 58 17.48 -38.47 8.65
C CYS A 58 18.56 -38.90 9.64
N LEU A 59 19.40 -37.98 10.11
CA LEU A 59 20.18 -38.18 11.33
C LEU A 59 19.44 -37.52 12.49
N VAL A 60 18.98 -38.34 13.42
CA VAL A 60 18.39 -37.91 14.69
C VAL A 60 19.47 -37.25 15.53
N GLY A 61 19.27 -35.99 15.89
CA GLY A 61 20.08 -35.25 16.86
C GLY A 61 19.15 -34.55 17.84
N GLN A 62 19.23 -34.92 19.11
CA GLN A 62 18.40 -34.37 20.18
C GLN A 62 18.71 -32.88 20.39
N GLY A 63 17.69 -32.09 20.73
CA GLY A 63 17.82 -30.64 20.86
C GLY A 63 18.23 -30.18 22.26
N SER A 64 18.57 -28.90 22.35
CA SER A 64 18.35 -28.08 23.54
C SER A 64 18.09 -26.63 23.13
N SER A 65 17.17 -25.99 23.82
CA SER A 65 16.77 -24.60 23.60
C SER A 65 17.78 -23.64 24.21
N GLN A 66 18.09 -22.52 23.53
CA GLN A 66 17.90 -21.16 24.06
C GLN A 66 18.24 -20.07 23.02
N ARG A 67 17.60 -18.90 23.17
CA ARG A 67 17.83 -17.65 22.40
C ARG A 67 18.33 -16.53 23.35
N PRO A 68 18.79 -15.38 22.84
CA PRO A 68 19.92 -14.67 23.46
C PRO A 68 19.55 -13.49 24.37
N HIS A 69 20.47 -13.20 25.28
CA HIS A 69 20.86 -11.85 25.72
C HIS A 69 22.29 -11.63 25.18
N GLY A 70 22.74 -10.50 24.63
CA GLY A 70 22.32 -9.12 24.85
C GLY A 70 23.34 -8.43 25.75
N VAL A 71 24.24 -7.60 25.19
CA VAL A 71 25.00 -6.49 25.81
C VAL A 71 26.03 -5.92 24.80
N GLU A 72 25.88 -4.62 24.54
CA GLU A 72 26.88 -3.54 24.34
C GLU A 72 28.22 -3.75 23.61
N ILE A 73 28.57 -2.70 22.87
CA ILE A 73 29.87 -2.45 22.24
C ILE A 73 30.85 -1.93 23.31
N SER A 74 32.07 -2.46 23.36
CA SER A 74 33.21 -1.78 23.97
C SER A 74 34.48 -2.08 23.18
N GLU A 75 35.14 -1.02 22.74
CA GLU A 75 36.35 -1.10 21.92
C GLU A 75 37.62 -1.34 22.75
N ASN A 76 38.68 -1.72 22.05
CA ASN A 76 40.06 -1.79 22.53
C ASN A 76 40.39 -2.86 23.59
N SER A 77 40.93 -3.99 23.10
CA SER A 77 42.13 -4.58 23.71
C SER A 77 42.91 -5.38 22.67
N SER A 78 43.97 -4.75 22.14
CA SER A 78 45.02 -5.47 21.41
C SER A 78 45.59 -6.58 22.28
N SER A 79 45.30 -7.84 21.95
CA SER A 79 46.01 -8.99 22.51
C SER A 79 46.38 -9.98 21.41
N SER A 80 47.68 -10.22 21.30
CA SER A 80 48.23 -11.27 20.46
C SER A 80 47.79 -12.63 21.01
N LEU A 81 46.85 -13.28 20.32
CA LEU A 81 46.52 -14.68 20.56
C LEU A 81 46.80 -15.48 19.29
N VAL A 82 48.00 -16.07 19.24
CA VAL A 82 48.38 -17.15 18.33
C VAL A 82 47.55 -18.40 18.68
N GLY A 83 46.27 -18.36 18.36
CA GLY A 83 45.37 -19.50 18.41
C GLY A 83 45.66 -20.43 17.25
N GLN A 84 46.47 -21.46 17.48
CA GLN A 84 46.78 -22.48 16.48
C GLN A 84 45.52 -23.26 16.06
N THR A 85 44.78 -22.74 15.08
CA THR A 85 43.73 -23.49 14.39
C THR A 85 44.39 -24.51 13.47
N LYS A 86 44.64 -25.71 14.03
CA LYS A 86 45.16 -26.86 13.29
C LYS A 86 44.33 -27.03 12.00
N PRO A 87 44.96 -27.12 10.81
CA PRO A 87 44.21 -27.18 9.55
C PRO A 87 43.27 -28.38 9.54
N PRO A 88 42.09 -28.28 8.91
CA PRO A 88 41.10 -29.35 8.90
C PRO A 88 41.72 -30.64 8.37
N LYS A 89 41.57 -31.74 9.14
CA LYS A 89 42.24 -33.04 8.95
C LYS A 89 41.64 -33.85 7.78
N TRP A 90 41.48 -33.20 6.63
CA TRP A 90 41.10 -33.77 5.33
C TRP A 90 42.33 -34.05 4.43
N SER A 91 43.52 -33.65 4.87
CA SER A 91 44.82 -34.17 4.38
C SER A 91 45.13 -35.56 4.94
N ARG A 92 44.12 -36.43 5.05
CA ARG A 92 44.40 -37.86 4.99
C ARG A 92 44.75 -38.13 3.53
N SER A 93 46.03 -38.35 3.27
CA SER A 93 46.49 -38.89 2.00
C SER A 93 45.60 -40.07 1.64
N VAL A 94 45.17 -40.14 0.38
CA VAL A 94 44.56 -41.36 -0.12
C VAL A 94 45.58 -42.45 0.08
N ASP A 95 45.24 -43.44 0.90
CA ASP A 95 46.06 -44.62 1.07
C ASP A 95 46.08 -45.38 -0.27
N PRO A 96 47.24 -45.56 -0.92
CA PRO A 96 47.33 -46.28 -2.19
C PRO A 96 46.99 -47.76 -2.05
N GLU A 97 46.93 -48.30 -0.83
CA GLU A 97 46.49 -49.67 -0.53
C GLU A 97 44.95 -49.80 -0.46
N MET A 98 44.19 -48.71 -0.66
CA MET A 98 42.72 -48.74 -0.78
C MET A 98 42.22 -49.41 -2.08
N ASP A 99 41.15 -50.21 -1.96
CA ASP A 99 40.40 -50.72 -3.13
C ASP A 99 40.11 -49.60 -4.17
N PRO A 100 40.38 -49.83 -5.46
CA PRO A 100 40.24 -48.79 -6.50
C PRO A 100 38.81 -48.26 -6.63
N LYS A 101 37.79 -49.07 -6.27
CA LYS A 101 36.38 -48.65 -6.21
C LYS A 101 36.08 -47.70 -5.05
N LYS A 102 36.72 -47.89 -3.89
CA LYS A 102 36.59 -47.00 -2.72
C LYS A 102 37.30 -45.68 -3.00
N LEU A 103 38.52 -45.73 -3.54
CA LEU A 103 39.29 -44.56 -3.98
C LEU A 103 38.49 -43.67 -4.95
N LYS A 104 37.98 -44.23 -6.06
CA LYS A 104 37.15 -43.49 -7.03
C LYS A 104 35.94 -42.80 -6.36
N ARG A 105 35.28 -43.47 -5.41
CA ARG A 105 34.15 -42.89 -4.66
C ARG A 105 34.58 -41.73 -3.75
N VAL A 106 35.71 -41.84 -3.05
CA VAL A 106 36.23 -40.78 -2.17
C VAL A 106 36.58 -39.52 -2.97
N LEU A 107 37.25 -39.67 -4.12
CA LEU A 107 37.57 -38.54 -5.00
C LEU A 107 36.30 -37.89 -5.59
N ALA A 108 35.36 -38.69 -6.09
CA ALA A 108 34.08 -38.19 -6.62
C ALA A 108 33.26 -37.45 -5.55
N ASN A 109 33.19 -38.01 -4.33
CA ASN A 109 32.49 -37.38 -3.22
C ASN A 109 33.16 -36.06 -2.80
N ARG A 110 34.50 -36.04 -2.67
CA ARG A 110 35.28 -34.82 -2.39
C ARG A 110 35.01 -33.72 -3.42
N ALA A 111 35.00 -34.05 -4.71
CA ALA A 111 34.67 -33.12 -5.79
C ALA A 111 33.22 -32.62 -5.69
N SER A 112 32.24 -33.51 -5.46
CA SER A 112 30.82 -33.13 -5.33
C SER A 112 30.53 -32.30 -4.09
N ALA A 113 31.18 -32.59 -2.96
CA ALA A 113 31.07 -31.83 -1.71
C ALA A 113 31.66 -30.43 -1.88
N HIS A 114 32.82 -30.31 -2.53
CA HIS A 114 33.41 -29.03 -2.90
C HIS A 114 32.48 -28.21 -3.80
N LYS A 115 31.96 -28.82 -4.89
CA LYS A 115 31.01 -28.17 -5.81
C LYS A 115 29.70 -27.75 -5.11
N SER A 116 29.20 -28.57 -4.18
CA SER A 116 28.03 -28.22 -3.37
C SER A 116 28.32 -27.12 -2.36
N ARG A 117 29.55 -27.00 -1.84
CA ARG A 117 29.95 -25.89 -0.96
C ARG A 117 30.02 -24.58 -1.74
N LEU A 118 30.68 -24.58 -2.91
CA LEU A 118 30.76 -23.40 -3.78
C LEU A 118 29.38 -22.88 -4.16
N LYS A 119 28.49 -23.75 -4.70
CA LYS A 119 27.11 -23.38 -5.02
C LYS A 119 26.32 -22.80 -3.84
N LYS A 120 26.58 -23.25 -2.61
CA LYS A 120 25.95 -22.70 -1.41
C LYS A 120 26.50 -21.32 -1.06
N LEU A 121 27.81 -21.10 -1.22
CA LEU A 121 28.43 -19.78 -1.02
C LEU A 121 27.94 -18.77 -2.07
N GLU A 122 27.91 -19.16 -3.35
CA GLU A 122 27.33 -18.37 -4.45
C GLU A 122 25.86 -17.99 -4.18
N TYR A 123 25.07 -18.92 -3.63
CA TYR A 123 23.68 -18.66 -3.28
C TYR A 123 23.52 -17.73 -2.08
N ILE A 124 24.38 -17.85 -1.05
CA ILE A 124 24.41 -16.93 0.10
C ILE A 124 24.74 -15.51 -0.39
N GLU A 125 25.82 -15.36 -1.17
CA GLU A 125 26.22 -14.06 -1.74
C GLU A 125 25.13 -13.43 -2.62
N LYS A 126 24.39 -14.25 -3.38
CA LYS A 126 23.24 -13.80 -4.16
C LYS A 126 22.12 -13.25 -3.27
N LEU A 127 21.78 -13.96 -2.17
CA LEU A 127 20.76 -13.50 -1.22
C LEU A 127 21.19 -12.22 -0.49
N GLU A 128 22.46 -12.11 -0.09
CA GLU A 128 23.01 -10.90 0.54
C GLU A 128 22.91 -9.68 -0.39
N LYS A 129 23.26 -9.84 -1.67
CA LYS A 129 23.08 -8.81 -2.71
C LYS A 129 21.61 -8.46 -2.95
N GLU A 130 20.71 -9.44 -2.93
CA GLU A 130 19.27 -9.22 -3.07
C GLU A 130 18.72 -8.40 -1.89
N VAL A 131 19.09 -8.73 -0.65
CA VAL A 131 18.72 -7.96 0.56
C VAL A 131 19.16 -6.50 0.42
N ILE A 132 20.44 -6.24 0.12
CA ILE A 132 20.97 -4.88 -0.07
C ILE A 132 20.21 -4.15 -1.20
N ALA A 133 19.92 -4.82 -2.31
CA ALA A 133 19.16 -4.24 -3.42
C ALA A 133 17.67 -3.99 -3.09
N HIS A 134 17.08 -4.74 -2.15
CA HIS A 134 15.75 -4.48 -1.61
C HIS A 134 15.75 -3.30 -0.64
N GLU A 135 16.71 -3.25 0.29
CA GLU A 135 16.89 -2.16 1.26
C GLU A 135 17.16 -0.83 0.56
N ALA A 136 18.02 -0.81 -0.47
CA ALA A 136 18.28 0.37 -1.29
C ALA A 136 16.99 0.90 -1.96
N ARG A 137 16.15 0.02 -2.52
CA ARG A 137 14.84 0.40 -3.09
C ARG A 137 13.85 0.91 -2.04
N ILE A 138 13.84 0.34 -0.84
CA ILE A 138 13.02 0.85 0.27
C ILE A 138 13.49 2.26 0.65
N SER A 139 14.81 2.46 0.76
CA SER A 139 15.42 3.75 1.10
C SER A 139 15.14 4.84 0.07
N THR A 140 15.03 4.52 -1.23
CA THR A 140 14.65 5.50 -2.26
C THR A 140 13.14 5.75 -2.31
N LEU A 141 12.30 4.71 -2.19
CA LEU A 141 10.85 4.82 -2.35
C LEU A 141 10.14 5.38 -1.12
N ALA A 142 10.61 5.10 0.09
CA ALA A 142 10.00 5.58 1.33
C ALA A 142 9.87 7.13 1.40
N PRO A 143 10.93 7.93 1.15
CA PRO A 143 10.81 9.39 1.15
C PRO A 143 9.93 9.91 -0.01
N GLU A 144 9.95 9.28 -1.19
CA GLU A 144 9.08 9.68 -2.30
C GLU A 144 7.59 9.47 -1.94
N VAL A 145 7.25 8.34 -1.33
CA VAL A 145 5.88 8.07 -0.85
C VAL A 145 5.46 9.05 0.24
N ALA A 146 6.35 9.38 1.18
CA ALA A 146 6.08 10.37 2.22
C ALA A 146 5.82 11.77 1.63
N PHE A 147 6.62 12.19 0.65
CA PHE A 147 6.45 13.47 -0.05
C PHE A 147 5.10 13.56 -0.78
N LYS A 148 4.74 12.54 -1.58
CA LYS A 148 3.45 12.52 -2.30
C LYS A 148 2.24 12.49 -1.35
N ARG A 149 2.37 11.84 -0.19
CA ARG A 149 1.32 11.88 0.87
C ARG A 149 1.15 13.29 1.42
N ALA A 150 2.25 13.97 1.80
CA ALA A 150 2.18 15.35 2.26
C ALA A 150 1.58 16.32 1.22
N GLN A 151 1.92 16.16 -0.07
CA GLN A 151 1.31 16.93 -1.16
C GLN A 151 -0.20 16.66 -1.29
N ARG A 152 -0.62 15.39 -1.24
CA ARG A 152 -2.05 15.01 -1.24
C ARG A 152 -2.79 15.65 -0.07
N ASP A 153 -2.22 15.61 1.13
CA ASP A 153 -2.88 16.07 2.35
C ASP A 153 -3.05 17.60 2.34
N MET A 154 -2.05 18.34 1.83
CA MET A 154 -2.13 19.77 1.57
C MET A 154 -3.25 20.11 0.56
N LEU A 155 -3.28 19.43 -0.59
CA LEU A 155 -4.31 19.65 -1.62
C LEU A 155 -5.70 19.25 -1.13
N GLN A 156 -5.82 18.22 -0.29
CA GLN A 156 -7.07 17.82 0.34
C GLN A 156 -7.59 18.91 1.28
N GLN A 157 -6.72 19.48 2.13
CA GLN A 157 -7.06 20.60 3.00
C GLN A 157 -7.53 21.82 2.20
N GLU A 158 -6.81 22.20 1.13
CA GLU A 158 -7.22 23.29 0.23
C GLU A 158 -8.58 23.01 -0.43
N ASN A 159 -8.83 21.76 -0.84
CA ASN A 159 -10.09 21.36 -1.45
C ASN A 159 -11.26 21.46 -0.47
N ASP A 160 -11.08 21.00 0.77
CA ASP A 160 -12.10 21.07 1.82
C ASP A 160 -12.36 22.52 2.25
N ASP A 161 -11.33 23.37 2.27
CA ASP A 161 -11.46 24.82 2.42
C ASP A 161 -12.30 25.45 1.30
N MET A 162 -12.12 25.04 0.04
CA MET A 162 -12.95 25.53 -1.07
C MET A 162 -14.40 25.06 -0.96
N ARG A 163 -14.64 23.78 -0.58
CA ARG A 163 -15.99 23.26 -0.36
C ARG A 163 -16.74 24.06 0.70
N ARG A 164 -16.13 24.27 1.87
CA ARG A 164 -16.72 25.09 2.95
C ARG A 164 -17.02 26.53 2.51
N ARG A 165 -16.16 27.13 1.66
CA ARG A 165 -16.44 28.45 1.06
C ARG A 165 -17.62 28.42 0.08
N MET A 166 -17.75 27.38 -0.74
CA MET A 166 -18.90 27.21 -1.65
C MET A 166 -20.20 27.03 -0.85
N GLU A 167 -20.22 26.15 0.16
CA GLU A 167 -21.39 25.93 1.04
C GLU A 167 -21.88 27.23 1.70
N ILE A 168 -20.96 28.08 2.19
CA ILE A 168 -21.28 29.39 2.77
C ILE A 168 -21.89 30.34 1.73
N LEU A 169 -21.34 30.37 0.50
CA LEU A 169 -21.86 31.20 -0.59
C LEU A 169 -23.22 30.73 -1.10
N GLU A 170 -23.42 29.41 -1.22
CA GLU A 170 -24.68 28.78 -1.61
C GLU A 170 -25.77 29.06 -0.59
N LYS A 171 -25.49 28.91 0.71
CA LYS A 171 -26.42 29.28 1.78
C LYS A 171 -26.77 30.77 1.71
N ARG A 172 -25.79 31.66 1.60
CA ARG A 172 -26.02 33.11 1.49
C ARG A 172 -26.84 33.47 0.25
N LYS A 173 -26.68 32.75 -0.86
CA LYS A 173 -27.49 32.90 -2.07
C LYS A 173 -28.93 32.46 -1.81
N ALA A 174 -29.15 31.29 -1.21
CA ALA A 174 -30.48 30.79 -0.86
C ALA A 174 -31.23 31.74 0.09
N ASP A 175 -30.55 32.28 1.11
CA ASP A 175 -31.11 33.29 2.02
C ASP A 175 -31.59 34.54 1.26
N LYS A 176 -30.81 35.00 0.25
CA LYS A 176 -31.16 36.15 -0.60
C LYS A 176 -32.28 35.85 -1.61
N GLU A 177 -32.38 34.62 -2.11
CA GLU A 177 -33.48 34.18 -2.96
C GLU A 177 -34.80 34.07 -2.16
N ALA A 178 -34.73 33.62 -0.89
CA ALA A 178 -35.87 33.62 0.03
C ALA A 178 -36.35 35.05 0.35
N GLU A 179 -35.43 35.99 0.59
CA GLU A 179 -35.76 37.41 0.79
C GLU A 179 -36.40 38.02 -0.47
N PHE A 180 -35.83 37.77 -1.65
CA PHE A 180 -36.34 38.28 -2.92
C PHE A 180 -37.74 37.73 -3.26
N THR A 181 -37.97 36.44 -3.05
CA THR A 181 -39.29 35.83 -3.31
C THR A 181 -40.37 36.38 -2.38
N LYS A 182 -40.05 36.63 -1.10
CA LYS A 182 -40.95 37.32 -0.16
C LYS A 182 -41.29 38.74 -0.63
N LEU A 183 -40.28 39.57 -0.91
CA LEU A 183 -40.49 40.96 -1.36
C LEU A 183 -41.26 41.03 -2.68
N LYS A 184 -41.03 40.09 -3.60
CA LYS A 184 -41.78 39.96 -4.84
C LYS A 184 -43.26 39.65 -4.58
N HIS A 185 -43.56 38.74 -3.65
CA HIS A 185 -44.93 38.41 -3.28
C HIS A 185 -45.66 39.61 -2.65
N GLU A 186 -45.01 40.33 -1.73
CA GLU A 186 -45.55 41.57 -1.14
C GLU A 186 -45.84 42.63 -2.21
N ARG A 187 -44.91 42.86 -3.14
CA ARG A 187 -45.11 43.74 -4.31
C ARG A 187 -46.33 43.33 -5.14
N ASP A 188 -46.48 42.05 -5.42
CA ASP A 188 -47.55 41.53 -6.28
C ASP A 188 -48.93 41.66 -5.60
N ILE A 189 -49.01 41.48 -4.27
CA ILE A 189 -50.22 41.80 -3.48
C ILE A 189 -50.53 43.29 -3.54
N LEU A 190 -49.55 44.16 -3.29
CA LEU A 190 -49.75 45.62 -3.30
C LEU A 190 -50.23 46.11 -4.66
N ALA A 191 -49.65 45.60 -5.76
CA ALA A 191 -50.08 45.90 -7.12
C ALA A 191 -51.55 45.51 -7.37
N LEU A 192 -51.98 44.32 -6.91
CA LEU A 192 -53.37 43.88 -7.00
C LEU A 192 -54.32 44.77 -6.19
N THR A 193 -53.97 45.12 -4.94
CA THR A 193 -54.81 46.00 -4.11
C THR A 193 -54.95 47.40 -4.71
N LYS A 194 -53.90 47.92 -5.34
CA LYS A 194 -53.93 49.22 -6.03
C LYS A 194 -54.84 49.18 -7.26
N ALA A 195 -54.77 48.11 -8.06
CA ALA A 195 -55.63 47.93 -9.22
C ALA A 195 -57.11 47.83 -8.81
N LEU A 196 -57.45 47.08 -7.76
CA LEU A 196 -58.83 46.99 -7.25
C LEU A 196 -59.37 48.36 -6.80
N HIS A 197 -58.53 49.16 -6.13
CA HIS A 197 -58.89 50.50 -5.70
C HIS A 197 -59.08 51.49 -6.87
N GLU A 198 -58.28 51.35 -7.94
CA GLU A 198 -58.40 52.14 -9.17
C GLU A 198 -59.68 51.81 -9.97
N GLU A 199 -60.15 50.57 -9.91
CA GLU A 199 -61.44 50.12 -10.47
C GLU A 199 -62.66 50.45 -9.57
N GLY A 200 -62.44 51.12 -8.42
CA GLY A 200 -63.51 51.63 -7.55
C GLY A 200 -64.19 50.60 -6.64
N LEU A 201 -63.50 49.49 -6.33
CA LEU A 201 -63.93 48.45 -5.37
C LEU A 201 -63.30 48.63 -3.97
#